data_AF-A0A7V1E9Y8-F1
#
_entry.id   AF-A0A7V1E9Y8-F1
#
_cell.length_a   1.000
_cell.length_b   1.000
_cell.length_c   1.000
_cell.angle_alpha   90.00
_cell.angle_beta   90.00
_cell.angle_gamma   90.00
#
_symmetry.space_group_name_H-M   'P 1'
#
loop_
_entity.id
_entity.type
_entity.pdbx_description
1 polymer ?
#
loop_
_entity_poly.entity_id
_entity_poly.type
_entity_poly.pdbx_seq_one_letter_code
_entity_poly.pdbx_strand_id
1 'polypeptide(L)'
;MKNGLNEEAVYWMNACDPASMCGIKLEGLPYRLPRRILSTHLVYHGTRPVLISTKNGRELEFLVPPGSPYITGCQGFFKTLLTRDFRPVPAVRVGTVNGLPVRNSPYREALESFGYKKGYMDYSLRRGHY
;
A
#
# COMPACT_ATOMS: atom_id res chain seq x y z
N MET A 1 -12.72 -19.68 -19.21
CA MET A 1 -11.66 -18.64 -19.19
C MET A 1 -10.32 -19.34 -19.21
N LYS A 2 -9.54 -19.22 -20.29
CA LYS A 2 -8.26 -19.92 -20.52
C LYS A 2 -7.17 -18.94 -20.99
N ASN A 3 -6.98 -17.84 -20.27
CA ASN A 3 -5.74 -17.08 -20.31
C ASN A 3 -5.28 -16.99 -18.85
N GLY A 4 -4.05 -17.38 -18.56
CA GLY A 4 -3.50 -17.28 -17.21
C GLY A 4 -3.63 -15.85 -16.66
N LEU A 5 -3.70 -15.71 -15.33
CA LEU A 5 -3.68 -14.40 -14.69
C LEU A 5 -2.38 -13.67 -15.10
N ASN A 6 -2.47 -12.37 -15.39
CA ASN A 6 -1.29 -11.58 -15.68
C ASN A 6 -0.45 -11.45 -14.40
N GLU A 7 0.66 -12.18 -14.32
CA GLU A 7 1.55 -12.21 -13.16
C GLU A 7 2.29 -10.88 -12.93
N GLU A 8 2.29 -9.99 -13.92
CA GLU A 8 2.89 -8.65 -13.84
C GLU A 8 1.84 -7.57 -13.52
N ALA A 9 0.57 -7.93 -13.36
CA ALA A 9 -0.47 -6.96 -13.02
C ALA A 9 -0.28 -6.44 -11.59
N VAL A 10 -0.23 -5.11 -11.45
CA VAL A 10 -0.36 -4.43 -10.15
C VAL A 10 -1.81 -4.08 -9.91
N TYR A 11 -2.39 -4.59 -8.83
CA TYR A 11 -3.75 -4.25 -8.42
C TYR A 11 -3.84 -4.12 -6.90
N TRP A 12 -4.91 -3.50 -6.43
CA TRP A 12 -5.14 -3.31 -5.01
C TRP A 12 -6.59 -3.61 -4.65
N MET A 13 -6.81 -3.92 -3.38
CA MET A 13 -8.16 -4.11 -2.83
C MET A 13 -8.23 -3.64 -1.39
N ASN A 14 -9.43 -3.24 -0.98
CA ASN A 14 -9.71 -2.98 0.42
C ASN A 14 -9.83 -4.31 1.18
N ALA A 15 -9.36 -4.36 2.42
CA ALA A 15 -9.44 -5.58 3.21
C ALA A 15 -10.89 -6.03 3.46
N CYS A 16 -11.88 -5.13 3.42
CA CYS A 16 -13.30 -5.44 3.55
C CYS A 16 -13.99 -5.87 2.24
N ASP A 17 -13.33 -5.73 1.10
CA ASP A 17 -13.88 -6.14 -0.20
C ASP A 17 -14.37 -7.61 -0.15
N PRO A 18 -15.49 -7.97 -0.80
CA PRO A 18 -15.97 -9.35 -0.81
C PRO A 18 -14.96 -10.37 -1.36
N ALA A 19 -14.09 -9.95 -2.28
CA ALA A 19 -13.03 -10.79 -2.83
C ALA A 19 -11.78 -10.87 -1.94
N SER A 20 -11.68 -10.02 -0.90
CA SER A 20 -10.55 -10.05 0.03
C SER A 20 -10.67 -11.23 1.00
N MET A 21 -9.59 -12.01 1.07
CA MET A 21 -9.45 -13.12 2.03
C MET A 21 -9.02 -12.65 3.44
N CYS A 22 -8.90 -11.34 3.68
CA CYS A 22 -8.48 -10.81 4.98
C CYS A 22 -9.43 -11.25 6.10
N GLY A 23 -8.86 -11.55 7.26
CA GLY A 23 -9.62 -12.08 8.41
C GLY A 23 -9.94 -13.58 8.34
N ILE A 24 -9.68 -14.26 7.22
CA ILE A 24 -9.77 -15.72 7.12
C ILE A 24 -8.42 -16.31 7.53
N LYS A 25 -8.43 -17.31 8.42
CA LYS A 25 -7.23 -18.09 8.74
C LYS A 25 -7.01 -19.10 7.62
N LEU A 26 -6.08 -18.80 6.73
CA LEU A 26 -5.61 -19.72 5.68
C LEU A 26 -4.28 -20.32 6.11
N GLU A 27 -4.24 -21.63 6.27
CA GLU A 27 -3.01 -22.36 6.51
C GLU A 27 -2.21 -22.49 5.20
N GLY A 28 -0.87 -22.50 5.30
CA GLY A 28 0.02 -22.70 4.15
C GLY A 28 0.38 -21.45 3.34
N LEU A 29 -0.11 -20.26 3.70
CA LEU A 29 0.34 -19.02 3.07
C LEU A 29 1.75 -18.61 3.59
N PRO A 30 2.67 -18.17 2.72
CA PRO A 30 3.99 -17.69 3.13
C PRO A 30 3.97 -16.31 3.79
N TYR A 31 2.79 -15.71 3.94
CA TYR A 31 2.55 -14.40 4.54
C TYR A 31 1.28 -14.41 5.39
N ARG A 32 1.14 -13.43 6.28
CA ARG A 32 -0.08 -13.23 7.06
C ARG A 32 -0.97 -12.20 6.39
N LEU A 33 -2.23 -12.55 6.17
CA LEU A 33 -3.24 -11.57 5.79
C LEU A 33 -3.63 -10.71 6.99
N PRO A 34 -3.86 -9.41 6.81
CA PRO A 34 -4.25 -8.51 7.88
C PRO A 34 -5.71 -8.78 8.32
N ARG A 35 -6.10 -8.08 9.38
CA ARG A 35 -7.50 -8.05 9.82
C ARG A 35 -8.39 -7.41 8.74
N ARG A 36 -9.63 -7.88 8.64
CA ARG A 36 -10.68 -7.33 7.76
C ARG A 36 -11.19 -6.00 8.32
N ILE A 37 -10.49 -4.90 7.98
CA ILE A 37 -10.79 -3.55 8.47
C ILE A 37 -10.82 -2.58 7.29
N LEU A 38 -11.79 -1.67 7.29
CA LEU A 38 -12.02 -0.71 6.20
C LEU A 38 -10.82 0.20 5.90
N SER A 39 -10.01 0.51 6.91
CA SER A 39 -8.82 1.36 6.76
C SER A 39 -7.60 0.61 6.22
N THR A 40 -7.75 -0.66 5.82
CA THR A 40 -6.67 -1.51 5.34
C THR A 40 -6.80 -1.78 3.85
N HIS A 41 -5.70 -1.65 3.13
CA HIS A 41 -5.59 -1.92 1.69
C HIS A 41 -4.41 -2.86 1.44
N LEU A 42 -4.57 -3.78 0.51
CA LEU A 42 -3.54 -4.70 0.06
C LEU A 42 -3.24 -4.39 -1.39
N VAL A 43 -1.97 -4.39 -1.74
CA VAL A 43 -1.50 -4.24 -3.11
C VAL A 43 -0.77 -5.51 -3.49
N TYR A 44 -1.10 -6.02 -4.66
CA TYR A 44 -0.57 -7.24 -5.23
C TYR A 44 0.21 -6.94 -6.49
N HIS A 45 1.22 -7.76 -6.75
CA HIS A 45 1.88 -7.91 -8.03
C HIS A 45 1.72 -9.37 -8.46
N GLY A 46 0.87 -9.60 -9.45
CA GLY A 46 0.34 -10.94 -9.75
C GLY A 46 -0.34 -11.51 -8.51
N THR A 47 0.05 -12.70 -8.09
CA THR A 47 -0.50 -13.37 -6.89
C THR A 47 0.17 -12.98 -5.57
N ARG A 48 1.23 -12.16 -5.61
CA ARG A 48 2.07 -11.85 -4.44
C ARG A 48 1.68 -10.51 -3.81
N PRO A 49 1.40 -10.44 -2.51
CA PRO A 49 1.23 -9.15 -1.84
C PRO A 49 2.58 -8.42 -1.79
N VAL A 50 2.60 -7.14 -2.14
CA VAL A 50 3.81 -6.30 -2.19
C VAL A 50 3.74 -5.11 -1.24
N LEU A 51 2.54 -4.69 -0.84
CA LEU A 51 2.32 -3.63 0.13
C LEU A 51 1.03 -3.88 0.91
N ILE A 52 1.10 -3.75 2.23
CA ILE A 52 -0.07 -3.63 3.10
C ILE A 52 -0.08 -2.21 3.66
N SER A 53 -1.20 -1.52 3.48
CA SER A 53 -1.43 -0.19 4.00
C SER A 53 -2.53 -0.26 5.05
N THR A 54 -2.23 0.10 6.30
CA THR A 54 -3.22 0.11 7.38
C THR A 54 -3.45 1.53 7.90
N LYS A 55 -4.49 1.71 8.73
CA LYS A 55 -4.87 3.01 9.33
C LYS A 55 -4.95 4.14 8.28
N ASN A 56 -5.52 3.85 7.11
CA ASN A 56 -5.64 4.78 5.98
C ASN A 56 -4.30 5.31 5.46
N GLY A 57 -3.28 4.46 5.39
CA GLY A 57 -1.96 4.84 4.90
C GLY A 57 -1.02 5.36 5.97
N ARG A 58 -1.44 5.38 7.25
CA ARG A 58 -0.56 5.80 8.35
C ARG A 58 0.54 4.83 8.67
N GLU A 59 0.33 3.55 8.39
CA GLU A 59 1.34 2.52 8.55
C GLU A 59 1.42 1.74 7.23
N LEU A 60 2.63 1.63 6.70
CA LEU A 60 2.92 0.86 5.50
C LEU A 60 3.79 -0.33 5.86
N GLU A 61 3.51 -1.47 5.25
CA GLU A 61 4.35 -2.66 5.31
C GLU A 61 4.65 -3.09 3.88
N PHE A 62 5.86 -2.77 3.42
CA PHE A 62 6.39 -3.26 2.16
C PHE A 62 6.88 -4.70 2.35
N LEU A 63 6.40 -5.58 1.48
CA LEU A 63 6.78 -7.00 1.43
C LEU A 63 7.84 -7.27 0.34
N VAL A 64 8.41 -6.19 -0.20
CA VAL A 64 9.52 -6.18 -1.16
C VAL A 64 10.68 -5.41 -0.54
N PRO A 65 11.95 -5.75 -0.86
CA PRO A 65 13.10 -5.07 -0.27
C PRO A 65 13.19 -3.60 -0.70
N PRO A 66 13.88 -2.75 0.08
CA PRO A 66 14.23 -1.39 -0.34
C PRO A 66 14.97 -1.41 -1.69
N GLY A 67 14.69 -0.43 -2.55
CA GLY A 67 15.27 -0.36 -3.90
C GLY A 67 14.65 -1.31 -4.93
N SER A 68 13.66 -2.13 -4.53
CA SER A 68 12.91 -2.95 -5.49
C SER A 68 12.25 -2.09 -6.58
N PRO A 69 12.31 -2.47 -7.87
CA PRO A 69 11.69 -1.70 -8.95
C PRO A 69 10.17 -1.60 -8.82
N TYR A 70 9.53 -2.50 -8.08
CA TYR A 70 8.08 -2.54 -7.89
C TYR A 70 7.56 -1.53 -6.87
N ILE A 71 8.45 -0.90 -6.10
CA ILE A 71 8.07 -0.11 -4.92
C ILE A 71 7.29 1.15 -5.27
N THR A 72 7.61 1.79 -6.40
CA THR A 72 6.90 2.98 -6.87
C THR A 72 5.52 2.59 -7.38
N GLY A 73 5.44 1.49 -8.13
CA GLY A 73 4.17 0.99 -8.70
C GLY A 73 3.16 0.59 -7.62
N CYS A 74 3.61 -0.05 -6.54
CA CYS A 74 2.69 -0.49 -5.49
C CYS A 74 2.07 0.65 -4.68
N GLN A 75 2.64 1.85 -4.72
CA GLN A 75 2.07 3.04 -4.06
C GLN A 75 0.97 3.71 -4.90
N GLY A 76 0.81 3.33 -6.18
CA GLY A 76 -0.08 3.97 -7.15
C GLY A 76 -1.53 4.13 -6.68
N PHE A 77 -2.05 3.20 -5.89
CA PHE A 77 -3.44 3.23 -5.40
C PHE A 77 -3.76 4.44 -4.52
N PHE A 78 -2.75 5.05 -3.88
CA PHE A 78 -2.96 6.29 -3.12
C PHE A 78 -3.44 7.43 -4.02
N LYS A 79 -3.07 7.44 -5.31
CA LYS A 79 -3.61 8.40 -6.28
C LYS A 79 -5.14 8.25 -6.35
N THR A 80 -5.65 7.02 -6.47
CA THR A 80 -7.10 6.76 -6.45
C THR A 80 -7.76 7.25 -5.17
N LEU A 81 -7.17 7.03 -3.99
CA LEU A 81 -7.75 7.55 -2.75
C LEU A 81 -7.82 9.08 -2.70
N LEU A 82 -6.84 9.75 -3.29
CA LEU A 82 -6.72 11.21 -3.35
C LEU A 82 -7.61 11.85 -4.45
N THR A 83 -8.00 11.09 -5.48
CA THR A 83 -8.70 11.63 -6.67
C THR A 83 -10.07 11.04 -6.94
N ARG A 84 -10.47 9.96 -6.25
CA ARG A 84 -11.79 9.34 -6.44
C ARG A 84 -12.94 10.35 -6.29
N ASP A 85 -13.99 10.14 -7.06
CA ASP A 85 -15.15 11.04 -7.10
C ASP A 85 -15.93 11.04 -5.78
N PHE A 86 -15.98 9.89 -5.11
CA PHE A 86 -16.69 9.75 -3.83
C PHE A 86 -15.74 9.84 -2.64
N ARG A 87 -15.88 10.91 -1.85
CA ARG A 87 -15.12 11.16 -0.60
C ARG A 87 -13.60 10.97 -0.80
N PRO A 88 -12.95 11.76 -1.67
CA PRO A 88 -11.49 11.74 -1.77
C PRO A 88 -10.87 12.13 -0.43
N VAL A 89 -9.74 11.51 -0.08
CA VAL A 89 -8.98 11.92 1.11
C VAL A 89 -8.12 13.14 0.76
N PRO A 90 -7.99 14.14 1.64
CA PRO A 90 -7.24 15.37 1.34
C PRO A 90 -5.72 15.15 1.33
N ALA A 91 -5.26 14.11 2.02
CA ALA A 91 -3.87 13.70 2.09
C ALA A 91 -3.77 12.25 2.58
N VAL A 92 -2.70 11.58 2.17
CA VAL A 92 -2.22 10.33 2.80
C VAL A 92 -1.02 10.71 3.65
N ARG A 93 -1.00 10.31 4.92
CA ARG A 93 0.08 10.62 5.86
C ARG A 93 0.68 9.33 6.37
N VAL A 94 1.95 9.07 6.08
CA VAL A 94 2.69 7.89 6.53
C VAL A 94 3.48 8.25 7.78
N GLY A 95 3.22 7.56 8.89
CA GLY A 95 3.97 7.72 10.15
C GLY A 95 5.02 6.63 10.34
N THR A 96 4.69 5.39 9.98
CA THR A 96 5.61 4.25 10.08
C THR A 96 5.66 3.44 8.80
N VAL A 97 6.82 2.84 8.56
CA VAL A 97 7.07 1.89 7.46
C VAL A 97 7.80 0.69 8.02
N ASN A 98 7.24 -0.51 7.83
CA ASN A 98 7.74 -1.78 8.37
C ASN A 98 8.06 -1.69 9.88
N GLY A 99 7.18 -1.02 10.64
CA GLY A 99 7.32 -0.83 12.09
C GLY A 99 8.27 0.30 12.53
N LEU A 100 9.07 0.86 11.63
CA LEU A 100 9.99 1.96 11.94
C LEU A 100 9.33 3.32 11.69
N PRO A 101 9.66 4.37 12.47
CA PRO A 101 9.30 5.74 12.10
C PRO A 101 9.73 6.04 10.67
N VAL A 102 8.84 6.64 9.86
CA VAL A 102 9.09 6.88 8.43
C VAL A 102 10.40 7.62 8.18
N ARG A 103 10.78 8.51 9.10
CA ARG A 103 12.03 9.28 9.09
C ARG A 103 13.29 8.43 9.21
N ASN A 104 13.20 7.22 9.74
CA ASN A 104 14.31 6.28 9.90
C ASN A 104 14.18 5.10 8.93
N SER A 105 13.16 5.11 8.06
CA SER A 105 12.89 4.00 7.16
C SER A 105 13.93 3.91 6.03
N PRO A 106 14.31 2.70 5.60
CA PRO A 106 15.09 2.52 4.38
C PRO A 106 14.29 2.84 3.10
N TYR A 107 12.97 3.03 3.20
CA TYR A 107 12.08 3.29 2.05
C TYR A 107 11.84 4.79 1.79
N ARG A 108 12.51 5.70 2.50
CA ARG A 108 12.30 7.16 2.38
C ARG A 108 12.45 7.66 0.95
N GLU A 109 13.50 7.24 0.27
CA GLU A 109 13.77 7.66 -1.10
C GLU A 109 12.65 7.25 -2.06
N ALA A 110 12.10 6.04 -1.88
CA ALA A 110 10.97 5.56 -2.67
C ALA A 110 9.68 6.36 -2.40
N LEU A 111 9.43 6.75 -1.14
CA LEU A 111 8.30 7.61 -0.79
C LEU A 111 8.48 9.01 -1.40
N GLU A 112 9.67 9.60 -1.26
CA GLU A 112 9.99 10.93 -1.81
C GLU A 112 9.86 10.94 -3.33
N SER A 113 10.40 9.93 -4.00
CA SER A 113 10.33 9.77 -5.46
C SER A 113 8.89 9.60 -5.96
N PHE A 114 8.00 9.04 -5.15
CA PHE A 114 6.58 8.95 -5.46
C PHE A 114 5.82 10.29 -5.27
N GLY A 115 6.42 11.26 -4.57
CA GLY A 115 5.82 12.58 -4.32
C GLY A 115 5.46 12.85 -2.85
N TYR A 116 5.81 11.96 -1.92
CA TYR A 116 5.63 12.29 -0.50
C TYR A 116 6.57 13.42 -0.08
N LYS A 117 6.03 14.41 0.64
CA LYS A 117 6.81 15.50 1.24
C LYS A 117 7.06 15.23 2.72
N LYS A 118 8.28 15.51 3.17
CA LYS A 118 8.70 15.38 4.59
C LYS A 118 7.90 16.35 5.46
N GLY A 119 7.26 15.82 6.49
CA GLY A 119 6.66 16.57 7.60
C GLY A 119 7.46 16.42 8.90
N TYR A 120 6.93 16.93 10.02
CA TYR A 120 7.62 16.88 11.32
C TYR A 120 7.67 15.48 11.95
N MET A 121 6.66 14.64 11.75
CA MET A 121 6.67 13.24 12.21
C MET A 121 6.15 12.25 11.16
N ASP A 122 5.61 12.77 10.06
CA ASP A 122 5.01 12.01 8.98
C ASP A 122 5.60 12.41 7.63
N TYR A 123 5.31 11.59 6.63
CA TYR A 123 5.48 11.93 5.21
C TYR A 123 4.08 12.10 4.63
N SER A 124 3.85 13.18 3.88
CA SER A 124 2.52 13.51 3.37
C SER A 124 2.46 13.53 1.85
N LEU A 125 1.50 12.81 1.30
CA LEU A 125 1.15 12.83 -0.12
C LEU A 125 -0.17 13.55 -0.29
N ARG A 126 -0.23 14.46 -1.25
CA ARG A 126 -1.41 15.24 -1.59
C ARG A 126 -1.60 15.24 -3.10
N ARG A 127 -2.81 15.58 -3.55
CA ARG A 127 -3.07 15.85 -4.97
C ARG A 127 -2.12 16.96 -5.46
N GLY A 128 -1.50 16.75 -6.61
CA GLY A 128 -0.52 17.68 -7.21
C GLY A 128 0.93 17.51 -6.76
N HIS A 129 1.24 16.49 -5.94
CA HIS A 129 2.63 16.15 -5.61
C HIS A 129 3.26 15.12 -6.58
N TYR A 130 2.46 14.58 -7.51
CA TYR A 130 2.80 13.46 -8.39
C TYR A 130 2.24 13.69 -9.79
#